data_AF-A0A1M4S3I5-F1
#
_entry.id   AF-A0A1M4S3I5-F1
#
_cell.length_a   1.000
_cell.length_b   1.000
_cell.length_c   1.000
_cell.angle_alpha   90.00
_cell.angle_beta   90.00
_cell.angle_gamma   90.00
#
_symmetry.space_group_name_H-M   'P 1'
#
loop_
_entity.id
_entity.type
_entity.pdbx_description
1 polymer ?
#
loop_
_entity_poly.entity_id
_entity_poly.type
_entity_poly.pdbx_seq_one_letter_code
_entity_poly.pdbx_strand_id
1 'polypeptide(L)' 'MSSFLLSLAADKTTTGTAMVPASVPAGWTGAAATACQTSLDDVVALIAGLDTLMTDAQDAMTAYENAKSQEGEN' A
#
# COMPACT_ATOMS: atom_id res chain seq x y z
N MET A 1 2.35 -18.90 8.03
CA MET A 1 1.73 -17.80 8.82
C MET A 1 2.01 -16.42 8.24
N SER A 2 3.12 -16.19 7.52
CA SER A 2 3.48 -14.88 6.94
C SER A 2 2.54 -14.38 5.82
N SER A 3 2.07 -15.27 4.95
CA SER A 3 1.18 -14.91 3.82
C SER A 3 -0.19 -14.38 4.26
N PHE A 4 -0.79 -14.92 5.32
CA PHE A 4 -2.08 -14.44 5.84
C PHE A 4 -2.00 -13.02 6.40
N LEU A 5 -0.93 -12.70 7.14
CA LEU A 5 -0.71 -11.35 7.68
C LEU A 5 -0.45 -10.34 6.56
N LEU A 6 0.25 -10.74 5.50
CA LEU A 6 0.46 -9.93 4.30
C LEU A 6 -0.86 -9.67 3.54
N SER A 7 -1.69 -10.71 3.36
CA SER A 7 -3.01 -10.54 2.75
C SER A 7 -3.92 -9.60 3.57
N LEU A 8 -3.90 -9.72 4.90
CA LEU A 8 -4.69 -8.86 5.79
C LEU A 8 -4.23 -7.39 5.76
N ALA A 9 -2.92 -7.15 5.67
CA ALA A 9 -2.41 -5.79 5.59
C ALA A 9 -2.62 -5.18 4.18
N ALA A 10 -2.59 -5.97 3.10
CA ALA A 10 -2.99 -5.50 1.77
C ALA A 10 -4.47 -5.08 1.72
N ASP A 11 -5.35 -5.86 2.34
CA ASP A 11 -6.79 -5.53 2.47
C ASP A 11 -7.02 -4.24 3.27
N LYS A 12 -6.29 -4.06 4.38
CA LYS A 12 -6.32 -2.82 5.17
C LYS A 12 -5.77 -1.62 4.41
N THR A 13 -4.71 -1.78 3.62
CA THR A 13 -4.16 -0.72 2.77
C THR A 13 -5.18 -0.32 1.71
N THR A 14 -5.81 -1.27 1.03
CA THR A 14 -6.87 -1.00 0.04
C THR A 14 -8.04 -0.25 0.65
N THR A 15 -8.55 -0.72 1.80
CA THR A 15 -9.64 -0.07 2.52
C THR A 15 -9.25 1.34 2.99
N GLY A 16 -8.05 1.51 3.55
CA GLY A 16 -7.53 2.79 3.99
C GLY A 16 -7.38 3.79 2.84
N THR A 17 -6.91 3.33 1.68
CA THR A 17 -6.80 4.13 0.45
C THR A 17 -8.16 4.66 0.01
N ALA A 18 -9.18 3.82 0.02
CA ALA A 18 -10.54 4.20 -0.38
C ALA A 18 -11.18 5.23 0.57
N MET A 19 -10.68 5.34 1.81
CA MET A 19 -11.14 6.34 2.78
C MET A 19 -10.43 7.70 2.62
N VAL A 20 -9.31 7.78 1.89
CA VAL A 20 -8.62 9.04 1.64
C VAL A 20 -9.38 9.83 0.56
N PRO A 21 -9.84 11.06 0.86
CA PRO A 21 -10.47 11.90 -0.14
C PRO A 21 -9.45 12.26 -1.23
N ALA A 22 -9.81 12.04 -2.50
CA ALA A 22 -8.95 12.44 -3.62
C ALA A 22 -8.85 13.96 -3.79
N SER A 23 -9.81 14.72 -3.22
CA SER A 23 -9.83 16.17 -3.34
C SER A 23 -10.38 16.83 -2.09
N VAL A 24 -9.86 18.03 -1.83
CA VAL A 24 -10.48 18.95 -0.87
C VAL A 24 -11.89 19.36 -1.36
N PRO A 25 -12.83 19.69 -0.46
CA PRO A 25 -14.16 20.13 -0.85
C PRO A 25 -14.14 21.31 -1.83
N ALA A 26 -15.00 21.29 -2.85
CA ALA A 26 -15.01 22.29 -3.93
C ALA A 26 -15.24 23.75 -3.46
N GLY A 27 -15.74 23.96 -2.25
CA GLY A 27 -15.91 25.29 -1.65
C GLY A 27 -14.66 25.83 -0.94
N TRP A 28 -13.59 25.03 -0.80
CA TRP A 28 -12.36 25.45 -0.15
C TRP A 28 -11.44 26.14 -1.16
N THR A 29 -11.04 27.36 -0.86
CA THR A 29 -10.17 28.16 -1.74
C THR A 29 -9.02 28.78 -0.95
N GLY A 30 -7.99 29.26 -1.67
CA GLY A 30 -6.81 29.89 -1.07
C GLY A 30 -5.69 28.92 -0.71
N ALA A 31 -4.60 29.46 -0.19
CA ALA A 31 -3.35 28.73 0.03
C ALA A 31 -3.49 27.52 0.97
N ALA A 32 -4.38 27.61 1.97
CA ALA A 32 -4.65 26.50 2.88
C ALA A 32 -5.32 25.31 2.17
N ALA A 33 -6.25 25.58 1.24
CA ALA A 33 -6.90 24.55 0.44
C ALA A 33 -5.89 23.86 -0.49
N THR A 34 -5.01 24.64 -1.13
CA THR A 34 -3.92 24.11 -1.96
C THR A 34 -2.94 23.26 -1.16
N ALA A 35 -2.50 23.74 0.02
CA ALA A 35 -1.61 22.97 0.88
C ALA A 35 -2.24 21.64 1.35
N CYS A 36 -3.54 21.69 1.68
CA CYS A 36 -4.28 20.49 2.07
C CYS A 36 -4.41 19.50 0.89
N GLN A 37 -4.65 20.00 -0.33
CA GLN A 37 -4.64 19.17 -1.53
C GLN A 37 -3.26 18.53 -1.76
N THR A 38 -2.17 19.29 -1.64
CA THR A 38 -0.82 18.74 -1.75
C THR A 38 -0.56 17.64 -0.72
N SER A 39 -0.97 17.84 0.54
CA SER A 39 -0.85 16.80 1.56
C SER A 39 -1.68 15.55 1.24
N LEU A 40 -2.87 15.70 0.65
CA LEU A 40 -3.66 14.56 0.18
C LEU A 40 -2.94 13.82 -0.96
N ASP A 41 -2.40 14.55 -1.93
CA ASP A 41 -1.65 13.97 -3.05
C ASP A 41 -0.41 13.19 -2.56
N ASP A 42 0.33 13.75 -1.58
CA ASP A 42 1.49 13.10 -0.94
C ASP A 42 1.08 11.81 -0.21
N VAL A 43 -0.04 11.83 0.51
CA VAL A 43 -0.57 10.64 1.20
C VAL A 43 -0.96 9.56 0.20
N VAL A 44 -1.64 9.92 -0.91
CA VAL A 44 -2.00 8.97 -1.97
C VAL A 44 -0.74 8.36 -2.59
N ALA A 45 0.30 9.16 -2.85
CA ALA A 45 1.57 8.66 -3.37
C ALA A 45 2.28 7.73 -2.40
N LEU A 46 2.29 8.05 -1.10
CA LEU A 46 2.88 7.20 -0.06
C LEU A 46 2.17 5.85 0.04
N ILE A 47 0.83 5.86 -0.01
CA ILE A 47 0.01 4.65 0.04
C ILE A 47 0.30 3.76 -1.17
N ALA A 48 0.39 4.32 -2.38
CA ALA A 48 0.76 3.56 -3.58
C ALA A 48 2.18 2.94 -3.47
N GLY A 49 3.14 3.66 -2.87
CA GLY A 49 4.47 3.13 -2.59
C GLY A 49 4.47 1.97 -1.59
N LEU A 50 3.62 2.04 -0.55
CA LEU A 50 3.45 0.96 0.42
C LEU A 50 2.84 -0.28 -0.21
N ASP A 51 1.86 -0.13 -1.11
CA ASP A 51 1.24 -1.26 -1.83
C ASP A 51 2.26 -1.99 -2.72
N THR A 52 3.12 -1.24 -3.40
CA THR A 52 4.23 -1.79 -4.19
C THR A 52 5.19 -2.58 -3.29
N LEU A 53 5.65 -1.99 -2.18
CA LEU A 53 6.55 -2.65 -1.24
C LEU A 53 5.95 -3.94 -0.67
N MET A 54 4.64 -3.94 -0.44
CA MET A 54 3.93 -5.09 0.10
C MET A 54 3.78 -6.23 -0.92
N THR A 55 3.66 -5.88 -2.21
CA THR A 55 3.70 -6.83 -3.33
C THR A 55 5.09 -7.45 -3.45
N ASP A 56 6.14 -6.63 -3.44
CA ASP A 56 7.53 -7.11 -3.50
C ASP A 56 7.86 -8.06 -2.32
N ALA A 57 7.35 -7.75 -1.12
CA ALA A 57 7.51 -8.62 0.04
C ALA A 57 6.79 -9.97 -0.12
N GLN A 58 5.60 -9.99 -0.74
CA GLN A 58 4.87 -11.23 -1.04
C GLN A 58 5.62 -12.09 -2.06
N ASP A 59 6.16 -11.47 -3.10
CA ASP A 59 6.91 -12.15 -4.15
C ASP A 59 8.22 -12.72 -3.60
N ALA A 60 8.96 -11.95 -2.79
CA ALA A 60 10.18 -12.41 -2.12
C ALA A 60 9.91 -13.59 -1.17
N MET A 61 8.82 -13.53 -0.39
CA MET A 61 8.41 -14.64 0.49
C MET A 61 8.06 -15.88 -0.33
N THR A 62 7.34 -15.73 -1.44
CA THR A 62 6.97 -16.83 -2.33
C THR A 62 8.21 -17.46 -2.98
N ALA A 63 9.15 -16.64 -3.45
CA ALA A 63 10.41 -17.10 -4.01
C ALA A 63 11.25 -17.87 -2.98
N TYR A 64 11.29 -17.39 -1.73
CA TYR A 64 11.97 -18.08 -0.63
C TYR A 64 11.36 -19.46 -0.31
N GLU A 65 10.03 -19.55 -0.20
CA GLU A 65 9.34 -20.82 0.07
C GLU A 65 9.53 -21.82 -1.09
N ASN A 66 9.53 -21.35 -2.34
CA ASN A 66 9.79 -22.18 -3.51
C ASN A 66 11.24 -22.72 -3.50
N ALA A 67 12.23 -21.87 -3.21
CA ALA A 67 13.63 -22.29 -3.12
C ALA A 67 13.84 -23.32 -2.00
N LYS A 68 13.24 -23.09 -0.83
CA LYS A 68 13.27 -24.03 0.30
C LYS A 68 12.64 -25.39 -0.05
N SER A 69 11.55 -25.39 -0.81
CA SER A 69 10.88 -26.62 -1.22
C SER A 69 11.76 -27.44 -2.18
N GLN A 70 12.51 -26.78 -3.06
CA GLN A 70 13.45 -27.44 -3.97
C GLN A 70 14.67 -28.05 -3.26
N GLU A 71 15.12 -27.50 -2.13
CA GLU A 71 16.20 -28.08 -1.31
C GLU A 71 15.77 -29.37 -0.57
N GLY A 72 14.48 -29.59 -0.33
CA GLY A 72 13.95 -30.78 0.33
C GLY A 72 13.68 -31.98 -0.58
N GLU A 73 13.77 -31.79 -1.90
CA GLU A 73 13.56 -32.83 -2.93
C GLU A 73 14.88 -33.47 -3.42
N ASN A 74 16.04 -33.13 -2.82
CA ASN A 74 17.37 -33.64 -3.17
C ASN A 74 17.97 -34.56 -2.10
#